data_AF-A0A5M9K148-F1
#
_entry.id   AF-A0A5M9K148-F1
#
_cell.length_a   1.000
_cell.length_b   1.000
_cell.length_c   1.000
_cell.angle_alpha   90.00
_cell.angle_beta   90.00
_cell.angle_gamma   90.00
#
_symmetry.space_group_name_H-M   'P 1'
#
loop_
_entity.id
_entity.type
_entity.pdbx_description
1 polymer ?
#
loop_
_entity_poly.entity_id
_entity_poly.type
_entity_poly.pdbx_seq_one_letter_code
_entity_poly.pdbx_strand_id
1 'polypeptide(L)'
;MPTTFSDQVLQLSGATITTWLPLSTPWPSTAACSSLVYVGSGKDAGRIFGWDPLYQAVLDTGSPRCFAEEMVTWWFQPSSAIISLGPTFHCPAAYSTVATSVHSAGVTQVFCCPNDYKLSTLNPSHPPGDYPNQCMSTLTSGEILKYQTPTGGIYQPTSLTVSETLLVHGEHINDWNIADAVFASMTGALQASSNIASSSSPAATNALKSDVYTTTIGGSESVVTT
;
A
#
# COMPACT_ATOMS: atom_id res chain seq x y z
N MET A 1 7.57 -7.91 -11.38
CA MET A 1 8.95 -7.68 -10.93
C MET A 1 8.90 -7.53 -9.42
N PRO A 2 9.72 -8.22 -8.61
CA PRO A 2 9.85 -7.86 -7.20
C PRO A 2 10.48 -6.47 -7.14
N THR A 3 9.75 -5.48 -6.63
CA THR A 3 10.34 -4.17 -6.36
C THR A 3 11.17 -4.31 -5.08
N THR A 4 12.49 -4.14 -5.21
CA THR A 4 13.39 -4.13 -4.05
C THR A 4 13.50 -2.69 -3.55
N PHE A 5 13.13 -2.45 -2.29
CA PHE A 5 13.25 -1.14 -1.66
C PHE A 5 14.57 -1.08 -0.89
N SER A 6 15.51 -0.25 -1.35
CA SER A 6 16.83 -0.12 -0.72
C SER A 6 16.77 0.39 0.73
N ASP A 7 15.71 1.13 1.06
CA ASP A 7 15.51 1.75 2.37
C ASP A 7 14.51 0.97 3.25
N GLN A 8 14.10 -0.24 2.85
CA GLN A 8 13.23 -1.05 3.69
C GLN A 8 13.94 -1.50 4.97
N VAL A 9 13.18 -1.56 6.06
CA VAL A 9 13.69 -2.03 7.35
C VAL A 9 12.84 -3.19 7.84
N LEU A 10 13.49 -4.26 8.31
CA LEU A 10 12.80 -5.40 8.90
C LEU A 10 12.71 -5.23 10.41
N GLN A 11 11.55 -5.51 10.97
CA GLN A 11 11.33 -5.62 12.40
C GLN A 11 10.84 -7.03 12.72
N LEU A 12 11.37 -7.61 13.80
CA LEU A 12 10.86 -8.85 14.37
C LEU A 12 10.13 -8.55 15.69
N SER A 13 8.85 -8.88 15.77
CA SER A 13 8.08 -8.85 17.02
C SER A 13 7.52 -10.24 17.28
N GLY A 14 8.07 -10.94 18.26
CA GLY A 14 7.78 -12.36 18.47
C GLY A 14 8.20 -13.21 17.25
N ALA A 15 7.24 -13.91 16.63
CA ALA A 15 7.45 -14.70 15.42
C ALA A 15 7.05 -13.95 14.12
N THR A 16 6.69 -12.68 14.23
CA THR A 16 6.14 -11.89 13.14
C THR A 16 7.20 -10.92 12.60
N ILE A 17 7.49 -11.02 11.30
CA ILE A 17 8.35 -10.08 10.58
C ILE A 17 7.47 -9.00 9.96
N THR A 18 7.80 -7.74 10.21
CA THR A 18 7.21 -6.57 9.55
C THR A 18 8.26 -5.92 8.66
N THR A 19 7.91 -5.70 7.40
CA THR A 19 8.71 -4.90 6.46
C THR A 19 8.20 -3.47 6.48
N TRP A 20 9.03 -2.56 6.96
CA TRP A 20 8.79 -1.13 6.97
C TRP A 20 9.29 -0.50 5.68
N LEU A 21 8.40 0.19 4.96
CA LEU A 21 8.71 0.93 3.74
C LEU A 21 8.64 2.43 4.03
N PRO A 22 9.76 3.17 4.02
CA PRO A 22 9.74 4.58 4.36
C PRO A 22 9.05 5.40 3.27
N LEU A 23 8.12 6.26 3.70
CA LEU A 23 7.48 7.29 2.87
C LEU A 23 7.58 8.64 3.59
N SER A 24 8.83 9.07 3.77
CA SER A 24 9.18 10.28 4.53
C SER A 24 8.96 11.57 3.74
N THR A 25 8.70 11.48 2.43
CA THR A 25 8.40 12.64 1.61
C THR A 25 7.03 12.50 0.96
N PRO A 26 6.16 13.52 1.03
CA PRO A 26 4.95 13.54 0.23
C PRO A 26 5.34 13.46 -1.26
N TRP A 27 4.92 12.40 -1.95
CA TRP A 27 5.18 12.29 -3.38
C TRP A 27 4.25 13.23 -4.16
N PRO A 28 4.72 13.77 -5.30
CA PRO A 28 3.87 14.57 -6.16
C PRO A 28 2.77 13.69 -6.75
N SER A 29 1.53 14.17 -6.69
CA SER A 29 0.42 13.59 -7.43
C SER A 29 0.19 14.41 -8.70
N THR A 30 -0.16 13.74 -9.79
CA THR A 30 -0.58 14.44 -11.01
C THR A 30 -2.05 14.80 -10.91
N ALA A 31 -2.46 15.95 -11.45
CA ALA A 31 -3.88 16.36 -11.45
C ALA A 31 -4.81 15.34 -12.13
N ALA A 32 -4.26 14.47 -12.99
CA ALA A 32 -5.03 13.39 -13.62
C ALA A 32 -5.48 12.31 -12.63
N CYS A 33 -4.79 12.15 -11.50
CA CYS A 33 -5.05 11.08 -10.52
C CYS A 33 -6.43 11.15 -9.87
N SER A 34 -6.93 12.36 -9.59
CA SER A 34 -8.27 12.54 -9.02
C SER A 34 -9.40 12.16 -9.99
N SER A 35 -9.11 12.07 -11.29
CA SER A 35 -10.07 11.70 -12.33
C SER A 35 -10.09 10.21 -12.66
N LEU A 36 -9.19 9.41 -12.07
CA LEU A 36 -9.15 7.97 -12.25
C LEU A 36 -10.20 7.31 -11.36
N VAL A 37 -11.41 7.21 -11.89
CA VAL A 37 -12.58 6.70 -11.19
C VAL A 37 -13.15 5.50 -11.94
N TYR A 38 -13.58 4.46 -11.22
CA TYR A 38 -14.23 3.30 -11.82
C TYR A 38 -15.40 2.79 -10.97
N VAL A 39 -16.29 2.04 -11.61
CA VAL A 39 -17.35 1.28 -10.92
C VAL A 39 -16.90 -0.15 -10.73
N GLY A 40 -16.97 -0.64 -9.50
CA GLY A 40 -16.58 -2.00 -9.13
C GLY A 40 -17.41 -3.08 -9.83
N SER A 41 -16.88 -4.29 -9.82
CA SER A 41 -17.52 -5.49 -10.36
C SER A 41 -17.57 -6.62 -9.33
N GLY A 42 -18.31 -7.70 -9.63
CA GLY A 42 -18.42 -8.84 -8.72
C GLY A 42 -19.01 -8.46 -7.38
N LYS A 43 -18.27 -8.70 -6.29
CA LYS A 43 -18.71 -8.37 -4.91
C LYS A 43 -18.83 -6.86 -4.65
N ASP A 44 -18.16 -6.04 -5.46
CA ASP A 44 -18.12 -4.58 -5.34
C ASP A 44 -18.99 -3.89 -6.40
N ALA A 45 -19.89 -4.64 -7.05
CA ALA A 45 -20.76 -4.13 -8.09
C ALA A 45 -21.58 -2.91 -7.63
N GLY A 46 -21.54 -1.85 -8.44
CA GLY A 46 -22.27 -0.59 -8.18
C GLY A 46 -21.58 0.39 -7.22
N ARG A 47 -20.46 0.00 -6.59
CA ARG A 47 -19.62 0.92 -5.82
C ARG A 47 -18.72 1.72 -6.75
N ILE A 48 -18.47 2.97 -6.41
CA ILE A 48 -17.62 3.88 -7.19
C ILE A 48 -16.32 4.11 -6.43
N PHE A 49 -15.20 3.90 -7.09
CA PHE A 49 -13.86 3.98 -6.50
C PHE A 49 -13.03 5.04 -7.20
N GLY A 50 -12.39 5.89 -6.42
CA GLY A 50 -11.36 6.83 -6.86
C GLY A 50 -10.10 6.67 -6.02
N TRP A 51 -8.97 7.16 -6.52
CA TRP A 51 -7.69 7.05 -5.83
C TRP A 51 -7.28 5.60 -5.50
N ASP A 52 -7.71 4.62 -6.28
CA ASP A 52 -7.42 3.20 -6.03
C ASP A 52 -6.21 2.72 -6.86
N PRO A 53 -5.15 2.16 -6.24
CA PRO A 53 -4.01 1.58 -6.95
C PRO A 53 -4.37 0.51 -7.98
N LEU A 54 -5.53 -0.16 -7.84
CA LEU A 54 -6.04 -1.14 -8.80
C LEU A 54 -6.27 -0.52 -10.18
N TYR A 55 -6.64 0.77 -10.25
CA TYR A 55 -6.91 1.44 -11.51
C TYR A 55 -5.71 1.33 -12.45
N GLN A 56 -4.52 1.73 -11.99
CA GLN A 56 -3.29 1.64 -12.78
C GLN A 56 -2.73 0.21 -12.86
N ALA A 57 -3.01 -0.65 -11.89
CA ALA A 57 -2.45 -1.99 -11.84
C ALA A 57 -3.18 -2.98 -12.77
N VAL A 58 -4.49 -2.79 -12.99
CA VAL A 58 -5.35 -3.77 -13.66
C VAL A 58 -6.25 -3.15 -14.73
N LEU A 59 -6.84 -1.97 -14.47
CA LEU A 59 -7.90 -1.42 -15.33
C LEU A 59 -7.32 -0.69 -16.54
N ASP A 60 -6.33 0.18 -16.32
CA ASP A 60 -5.66 0.96 -17.35
C ASP A 60 -4.19 1.13 -16.98
N THR A 61 -3.35 0.20 -17.44
CA THR A 61 -1.90 0.21 -17.21
C THR A 61 -1.17 1.35 -17.93
N GLY A 62 -1.86 2.08 -18.82
CA GLY A 62 -1.34 3.27 -19.50
C GLY A 62 -1.65 4.58 -18.77
N SER A 63 -2.45 4.52 -17.69
CA SER A 63 -2.80 5.69 -16.89
C SER A 63 -1.58 6.27 -16.14
N PRO A 64 -1.62 7.57 -15.76
CA PRO A 64 -0.57 8.17 -14.94
C PRO A 64 -0.37 7.42 -13.62
N ARG A 65 0.88 7.24 -13.20
CA ARG A 65 1.17 6.67 -11.87
C ARG A 65 0.80 7.66 -10.78
N CYS A 66 -0.10 7.25 -9.89
CA CYS A 66 -0.65 8.11 -8.83
C CYS A 66 -0.10 7.84 -7.44
N PHE A 67 0.51 6.66 -7.27
CA PHE A 67 1.00 6.16 -6.00
C PHE A 67 2.49 5.85 -6.09
N ALA A 68 3.20 6.12 -5.00
CA ALA A 68 4.56 5.65 -4.82
C ALA A 68 4.59 4.11 -4.78
N GLU A 69 5.72 3.50 -5.16
CA GLU A 69 5.81 2.04 -5.27
C GLU A 69 5.67 1.35 -3.90
N GLU A 70 6.08 2.02 -2.82
CA GLU A 70 5.90 1.58 -1.45
C GLU A 70 4.42 1.46 -1.08
N MET A 71 3.60 2.46 -1.43
CA MET A 71 2.16 2.46 -1.17
C MET A 71 1.47 1.35 -1.97
N VAL A 72 1.82 1.21 -3.25
CA VAL A 72 1.30 0.12 -4.10
C VAL A 72 1.66 -1.25 -3.52
N THR A 73 2.89 -1.40 -3.01
CA THR A 73 3.36 -2.65 -2.39
C THR A 73 2.65 -2.95 -1.08
N TRP A 74 2.45 -1.93 -0.24
CA TRP A 74 1.66 -2.03 0.99
C TRP A 74 0.22 -2.44 0.69
N TRP A 75 -0.40 -1.85 -0.34
CA TRP A 75 -1.77 -2.14 -0.75
C TRP A 75 -1.95 -3.56 -1.27
N PHE A 76 -1.05 -4.02 -2.16
CA PHE A 76 -1.10 -5.35 -2.76
C PHE A 76 -0.31 -6.41 -1.99
N GLN A 77 -0.05 -6.20 -0.70
CA GLN A 77 0.71 -7.15 0.09
C GLN A 77 -0.02 -8.52 0.15
N PRO A 78 0.71 -9.65 0.03
CA PRO A 78 0.11 -10.96 0.19
C PRO A 78 -0.30 -11.18 1.65
N SER A 79 -1.29 -12.04 1.89
CA SER A 79 -1.80 -12.34 3.24
C SER A 79 -0.74 -12.93 4.21
N SER A 80 0.37 -13.42 3.68
CA SER A 80 1.50 -13.95 4.45
C SER A 80 2.55 -12.91 4.82
N ALA A 81 2.46 -11.69 4.28
CA ALA A 81 3.38 -10.60 4.58
C ALA A 81 2.71 -9.59 5.53
N ILE A 82 3.53 -8.91 6.31
CA ILE A 82 3.13 -7.70 7.03
C ILE A 82 4.03 -6.58 6.55
N ILE A 83 3.46 -5.73 5.70
CA ILE A 83 4.12 -4.55 5.15
C ILE A 83 3.44 -3.33 5.78
N SER A 84 4.25 -2.37 6.21
CA SER A 84 3.79 -1.09 6.79
C SER A 84 4.64 0.04 6.26
N LEU A 85 4.06 1.21 6.06
CA LEU A 85 4.74 2.43 5.66
C LEU A 85 5.24 3.19 6.91
N GLY A 86 6.48 3.66 6.89
CA GLY A 86 7.11 4.26 8.06
C GLY A 86 8.56 3.82 8.20
N PRO A 87 9.23 4.08 9.34
CA PRO A 87 8.73 4.64 10.60
C PRO A 87 8.53 6.15 10.61
N THR A 88 8.87 6.83 9.52
CA THR A 88 8.53 8.24 9.28
C THR A 88 7.56 8.29 8.13
N PHE A 89 6.36 8.77 8.40
CA PHE A 89 5.26 8.79 7.46
C PHE A 89 4.59 10.16 7.44
N HIS A 90 4.43 10.67 6.21
CA HIS A 90 3.69 11.89 5.92
C HIS A 90 2.61 11.60 4.90
N CYS A 91 1.44 12.23 5.05
CA CYS A 91 0.41 12.13 4.04
C CYS A 91 0.93 12.66 2.69
N PRO A 92 0.59 11.98 1.58
CA PRO A 92 1.00 12.40 0.23
C PRO A 92 0.51 13.80 -0.13
N ALA A 93 1.08 14.43 -1.17
CA ALA A 93 0.72 15.81 -1.52
C ALA A 93 -0.77 15.99 -1.88
N ALA A 94 -1.40 14.97 -2.49
CA ALA A 94 -2.84 14.97 -2.80
C ALA A 94 -3.73 14.48 -1.65
N TYR A 95 -3.15 14.26 -0.48
CA TYR A 95 -3.82 13.74 0.69
C TYR A 95 -3.62 14.70 1.86
N SER A 96 -4.55 14.65 2.81
CA SER A 96 -4.46 15.39 4.05
C SER A 96 -4.51 14.42 5.23
N THR A 97 -3.79 14.77 6.30
CA THR A 97 -3.95 14.08 7.58
C THR A 97 -5.33 14.39 8.12
N VAL A 98 -6.19 13.38 8.16
CA VAL A 98 -7.57 13.51 8.65
C VAL A 98 -7.71 13.07 10.09
N ALA A 99 -6.80 12.22 10.59
CA ALA A 99 -6.74 11.84 11.99
C ALA A 99 -5.35 11.33 12.37
N THR A 100 -5.12 11.24 13.69
CA THR A 100 -4.01 10.50 14.27
C THR A 100 -4.50 9.70 15.47
N SER A 101 -3.81 8.59 15.77
CA SER A 101 -4.08 7.77 16.96
C SER A 101 -2.77 7.42 17.64
N VAL A 102 -2.66 7.74 18.93
CA VAL A 102 -1.51 7.35 19.73
C VAL A 102 -1.72 5.92 20.20
N HIS A 103 -0.84 5.00 19.78
CA HIS A 103 -0.90 3.60 20.20
C HIS A 103 -0.07 3.36 21.46
N SER A 104 1.09 3.99 21.55
CA SER A 104 1.94 3.97 22.75
C SER A 104 2.91 5.16 22.75
N ALA A 105 3.70 5.30 23.81
CA ALA A 105 4.71 6.34 23.89
C ALA A 105 5.70 6.22 22.72
N GLY A 106 5.76 7.24 21.87
CA GLY A 106 6.61 7.24 20.68
C GLY A 106 6.08 6.44 19.48
N VAL A 107 4.82 5.99 19.49
CA VAL A 107 4.18 5.29 18.36
C VAL A 107 2.83 5.93 18.07
N THR A 108 2.73 6.57 16.90
CA THR A 108 1.52 7.24 16.43
C THR A 108 1.13 6.71 15.06
N GLN A 109 -0.14 6.33 14.90
CA GLN A 109 -0.71 6.04 13.60
C GLN A 109 -1.29 7.33 13.01
N VAL A 110 -1.06 7.56 11.72
CA VAL A 110 -1.54 8.70 10.94
C VAL A 110 -2.51 8.17 9.91
N PHE A 111 -3.62 8.87 9.73
CA PHE A 111 -4.67 8.52 8.79
C PHE A 111 -4.76 9.58 7.71
N CYS A 112 -4.69 9.18 6.43
CA CYS A 112 -4.73 10.10 5.30
C CYS A 112 -5.89 9.78 4.37
N CYS A 113 -6.64 10.82 4.00
CA CYS A 113 -7.61 10.78 2.91
C CYS A 113 -7.19 11.70 1.76
N PRO A 114 -7.59 11.41 0.52
CA PRO A 114 -7.42 12.36 -0.57
C PRO A 114 -8.09 13.70 -0.20
N ASN A 115 -7.52 14.82 -0.66
CA ASN A 115 -7.93 16.16 -0.21
C ASN A 115 -9.43 16.48 -0.42
N ASP A 116 -10.04 15.90 -1.44
CA ASP A 116 -11.45 16.09 -1.78
C ASP A 116 -12.39 15.08 -1.08
N TYR A 117 -11.85 14.27 -0.18
CA TYR A 117 -12.58 13.22 0.55
C TYR A 117 -12.59 13.54 2.05
N LYS A 118 -13.60 13.01 2.75
CA LYS A 118 -13.74 13.13 4.20
C LYS A 118 -13.58 11.77 4.85
N LEU A 119 -13.04 11.78 6.07
CA LEU A 119 -12.98 10.60 6.92
C LEU A 119 -14.40 10.20 7.33
N SER A 120 -14.81 9.00 6.93
CA SER A 120 -16.12 8.41 7.22
C SER A 120 -16.07 7.50 8.46
N THR A 121 -14.99 6.73 8.61
CA THR A 121 -14.73 5.87 9.78
C THR A 121 -13.24 5.85 10.09
N LEU A 122 -12.84 5.71 11.35
CA LEU A 122 -11.42 5.62 11.73
C LEU A 122 -10.84 4.23 11.51
N ASN A 123 -11.57 3.18 11.89
CA ASN A 123 -11.11 1.80 11.77
C ASN A 123 -12.20 1.02 11.06
N PRO A 124 -12.10 0.85 9.73
CA PRO A 124 -13.06 0.01 9.03
C PRO A 124 -13.04 -1.41 9.60
N SER A 125 -14.19 -1.94 9.99
CA SER A 125 -14.32 -3.29 10.56
C SER A 125 -14.35 -4.34 9.44
N HIS A 126 -13.36 -4.31 8.55
CA HIS A 126 -13.38 -5.08 7.30
C HIS A 126 -12.11 -5.92 7.13
N PRO A 127 -12.24 -7.18 6.68
CA PRO A 127 -11.12 -8.09 6.51
C PRO A 127 -10.20 -7.66 5.35
N PRO A 128 -8.96 -8.18 5.30
CA PRO A 128 -8.06 -7.96 4.17
C PRO A 128 -8.72 -8.28 2.83
N GLY A 129 -8.63 -7.34 1.88
CA GLY A 129 -9.22 -7.46 0.54
C GLY A 129 -10.66 -6.98 0.41
N ASP A 130 -11.25 -6.37 1.44
CA ASP A 130 -12.51 -5.62 1.32
C ASP A 130 -12.26 -4.20 0.76
N TYR A 131 -13.31 -3.55 0.28
CA TYR A 131 -13.21 -2.26 -0.40
C TYR A 131 -12.94 -1.09 0.57
N PRO A 132 -12.23 -0.04 0.14
CA PRO A 132 -11.98 1.13 0.99
C PRO A 132 -13.27 1.87 1.31
N ASN A 133 -13.55 2.10 2.60
CA ASN A 133 -14.66 2.95 3.02
C ASN A 133 -14.29 3.96 4.10
N GLN A 134 -12.99 4.09 4.36
CA GLN A 134 -12.47 5.02 5.35
C GLN A 134 -12.60 6.47 4.86
N CYS A 135 -12.35 6.70 3.57
CA CYS A 135 -12.43 8.01 2.93
C CYS A 135 -13.57 8.02 1.92
N MET A 136 -14.48 8.99 2.03
CA MET A 136 -15.63 9.11 1.14
C MET A 136 -15.80 10.55 0.66
N SER A 137 -16.13 10.71 -0.61
CA SER A 137 -16.62 11.96 -1.17
C SER A 137 -18.07 11.77 -1.65
N THR A 138 -18.74 12.87 -1.93
CA THR A 138 -20.15 12.88 -2.25
C THR A 138 -20.38 13.69 -3.51
N LEU A 139 -21.07 13.10 -4.48
CA LEU A 139 -21.65 13.80 -5.61
C LEU A 139 -23.14 14.02 -5.36
N THR A 140 -23.63 15.16 -5.81
CA THR A 140 -24.97 15.67 -5.63
C THR A 140 -25.69 15.75 -6.97
N SER A 141 -27.01 15.92 -6.91
CA SER A 141 -27.85 15.95 -8.11
C SER A 141 -27.40 17.04 -9.09
N GLY A 142 -27.25 16.68 -10.36
CA GLY A 142 -26.79 17.55 -11.44
C GLY A 142 -25.28 17.49 -11.72
N GLU A 143 -24.47 16.92 -10.83
CA GLU A 143 -23.04 16.72 -11.10
C GLU A 143 -22.81 15.62 -12.14
N ILE A 144 -21.71 15.72 -12.90
CA ILE A 144 -21.34 14.71 -13.91
C ILE A 144 -20.20 13.86 -13.37
N LEU A 145 -20.49 12.59 -13.11
CA LEU A 145 -19.47 11.60 -12.81
C LEU A 145 -18.91 11.05 -14.12
N LYS A 146 -17.59 11.15 -14.32
CA LYS A 146 -16.85 10.43 -15.37
C LYS A 146 -16.14 9.25 -14.74
N TYR A 147 -16.28 8.06 -15.32
CA TYR A 147 -15.75 6.83 -14.74
C TYR A 147 -15.55 5.73 -15.78
N GLN A 148 -14.77 4.72 -15.42
CA GLN A 148 -14.64 3.46 -16.15
C GLN A 148 -15.66 2.44 -15.64
N THR A 149 -16.34 1.73 -16.53
CA THR A 149 -17.30 0.67 -16.16
C THR A 149 -17.03 -0.63 -16.91
N PRO A 150 -17.17 -1.80 -16.26
CA PRO A 150 -16.97 -3.09 -16.91
C PRO A 150 -18.11 -3.38 -17.89
N THR A 151 -17.78 -3.45 -19.18
CA THR A 151 -18.70 -3.87 -20.25
C THR A 151 -18.12 -5.11 -20.92
N GLY A 152 -18.78 -6.26 -20.75
CA GLY A 152 -18.26 -7.53 -21.26
C GLY A 152 -16.91 -7.94 -20.65
N GLY A 153 -16.62 -7.49 -19.42
CA GLY A 153 -15.35 -7.75 -18.73
C GLY A 153 -14.23 -6.76 -19.06
N ILE A 154 -14.47 -5.79 -19.94
CA ILE A 154 -13.50 -4.75 -20.30
C ILE A 154 -13.98 -3.42 -19.73
N TYR A 155 -13.10 -2.70 -19.03
CA TYR A 155 -13.41 -1.36 -18.53
C TYR A 155 -13.43 -0.36 -19.69
N GLN A 156 -14.54 0.38 -19.79
CA GLN A 156 -14.75 1.37 -20.84
C GLN A 156 -15.18 2.71 -20.21
N PRO A 157 -14.69 3.84 -20.76
CA PRO A 157 -15.01 5.16 -20.23
C PRO A 157 -16.47 5.49 -20.48
N THR A 158 -17.11 6.07 -19.48
CA THR A 158 -18.51 6.53 -19.55
C THR A 158 -18.72 7.73 -18.64
N SER A 159 -19.94 8.26 -18.64
CA SER A 159 -20.35 9.32 -17.74
C SER A 159 -21.81 9.18 -17.34
N LEU A 160 -22.11 9.63 -16.12
CA LEU A 160 -23.45 9.68 -15.57
C LEU A 160 -23.72 11.10 -15.04
N THR A 161 -24.89 11.65 -15.36
CA THR A 161 -25.43 12.80 -14.61
C THR A 161 -26.10 12.27 -13.36
N VAL A 162 -25.62 12.69 -12.22
CA VAL A 162 -26.05 12.24 -10.91
C VAL A 162 -27.47 12.74 -10.66
N SER A 163 -28.43 11.83 -10.42
CA SER A 163 -29.82 12.20 -10.15
C SER A 163 -30.10 12.38 -8.65
N GLU A 164 -29.37 11.65 -7.81
CA GLU A 164 -29.45 11.62 -6.35
C GLU A 164 -28.05 11.53 -5.75
N THR A 165 -27.90 11.76 -4.46
CA THR A 165 -26.60 11.70 -3.79
C THR A 165 -25.87 10.37 -4.05
N LEU A 166 -24.67 10.45 -4.62
CA LEU A 166 -23.78 9.31 -4.85
C LEU A 166 -22.54 9.43 -3.99
N LEU A 167 -22.06 8.28 -3.52
CA LEU A 167 -20.84 8.18 -2.72
C LEU A 167 -19.71 7.64 -3.58
N VAL A 168 -18.57 8.29 -3.50
CA VAL A 168 -17.32 7.80 -4.09
C VAL A 168 -16.40 7.38 -2.96
N HIS A 169 -15.92 6.16 -3.05
CA HIS A 169 -14.96 5.57 -2.12
C HIS A 169 -13.55 5.97 -2.56
N GLY A 170 -12.80 6.58 -1.65
CA GLY A 170 -11.41 6.96 -1.88
C GLY A 170 -10.48 6.01 -1.14
N GLU A 171 -9.40 5.59 -1.78
CA GLU A 171 -8.40 4.80 -1.08
C GLU A 171 -7.72 5.64 0.00
N HIS A 172 -7.62 5.05 1.18
CA HIS A 172 -6.96 5.67 2.30
C HIS A 172 -5.50 5.25 2.36
N ILE A 173 -4.67 6.06 3.02
CA ILE A 173 -3.26 5.73 3.23
C ILE A 173 -2.98 5.98 4.70
N ASN A 174 -2.86 4.90 5.47
CA ASN A 174 -2.66 5.00 6.91
C ASN A 174 -1.37 4.34 7.28
N ASP A 175 -0.59 5.00 8.13
CA ASP A 175 0.63 4.37 8.60
C ASP A 175 1.28 5.01 9.81
N TRP A 176 2.52 4.59 10.13
CA TRP A 176 3.12 4.80 11.43
C TRP A 176 4.22 5.86 11.43
N ASN A 177 4.13 6.75 12.42
CA ASN A 177 5.24 7.54 12.93
C ASN A 177 5.76 6.90 14.23
N ILE A 178 6.99 6.42 14.20
CA ILE A 178 7.67 5.75 15.33
C ILE A 178 8.92 6.55 15.67
N ALA A 179 9.06 6.94 16.95
CA ALA A 179 10.25 7.63 17.44
C ALA A 179 11.49 6.76 17.24
N ASP A 180 12.60 7.36 16.80
CA ASP A 180 13.84 6.67 16.45
C ASP A 180 14.33 5.70 17.54
N ALA A 181 14.30 6.12 18.81
CA ALA A 181 14.71 5.27 19.93
C ALA A 181 13.83 4.02 20.08
N VAL A 182 12.52 4.15 19.83
CA VAL A 182 11.58 3.03 19.86
C VAL A 182 11.82 2.13 18.66
N PHE A 183 11.93 2.69 17.46
CA PHE A 183 12.17 1.93 16.25
C PHE A 183 13.51 1.16 16.26
N ALA A 184 14.57 1.80 16.75
CA ALA A 184 15.89 1.18 16.93
C ALA A 184 15.83 0.00 17.91
N SER A 185 15.05 0.11 18.99
CA SER A 185 14.87 -1.01 19.94
C SER A 185 14.16 -2.22 19.31
N MET A 186 13.23 -1.98 18.39
CA MET A 186 12.46 -3.01 17.70
C MET A 186 13.27 -3.73 16.62
N THR A 187 14.19 -3.02 15.96
CA THR A 187 15.00 -3.52 14.84
C THR A 187 16.35 -4.08 15.32
N GLY A 188 16.89 -3.59 16.42
CA GLY A 188 18.14 -4.08 17.04
C GLY A 188 18.10 -5.55 17.46
N ALA A 189 16.91 -6.13 17.67
CA ALA A 189 16.74 -7.56 17.94
C ALA A 189 17.21 -8.46 16.76
N LEU A 190 17.24 -7.95 15.52
CA LEU A 190 17.73 -8.67 14.35
C LEU A 190 19.27 -8.60 14.18
N GLN A 191 19.94 -7.64 14.83
CA GLN A 191 21.40 -7.50 14.78
C GLN A 191 22.13 -8.19 15.94
N ALA A 192 21.44 -8.53 17.04
CA ALA A 192 22.05 -9.12 18.22
C ALA A 192 22.34 -10.63 18.14
N SER A 193 21.91 -11.33 17.08
CA SER A 193 22.10 -12.78 16.91
C SER A 193 23.43 -13.20 16.26
N SER A 194 24.37 -12.29 16.01
CA SER A 194 25.70 -12.61 15.46
C SER A 194 26.88 -12.55 16.44
N ASN A 195 26.66 -12.17 17.71
CA ASN A 195 27.74 -12.10 18.70
C ASN A 195 27.79 -13.34 19.61
N ILE A 196 28.17 -14.48 19.04
CA ILE A 196 28.80 -15.55 19.83
C ILE A 196 30.31 -15.29 19.80
N ALA A 197 30.87 -15.12 20.99
CA ALA A 197 32.24 -14.74 21.27
C ALA A 197 33.29 -15.55 20.49
N SER A 198 34.23 -14.82 19.89
CA SER A 198 35.41 -15.35 19.22
C SER A 198 36.43 -15.86 20.25
N SER A 199 36.69 -17.16 20.27
CA SER A 199 37.95 -17.70 20.79
C SER A 199 38.86 -18.07 19.61
N SER A 200 40.04 -17.46 19.62
CA SER A 200 41.11 -17.42 18.62
C SER A 200 41.71 -18.76 18.17
N SER A 201 41.84 -18.98 16.85
CA SER A 201 43.14 -19.17 16.14
C SER A 201 42.96 -19.57 14.66
N PRO A 202 43.96 -19.36 13.78
CA PRO A 202 43.73 -18.86 12.42
C PRO A 202 43.98 -19.87 11.28
N ALA A 203 43.58 -19.41 10.09
CA ALA A 203 44.08 -19.71 8.74
C ALA A 203 43.16 -20.58 7.84
N ALA A 204 42.47 -19.90 6.92
CA ALA A 204 42.57 -20.16 5.48
C ALA A 204 41.86 -19.05 4.70
N THR A 205 42.61 -18.40 3.82
CA THR A 205 42.17 -17.46 2.79
C THR A 205 41.14 -18.13 1.87
N ASN A 206 39.98 -17.51 1.65
CA ASN A 206 39.30 -17.50 0.35
C ASN A 206 38.16 -16.48 0.32
N ALA A 207 38.06 -15.81 -0.82
CA ALA A 207 37.23 -14.64 -1.09
C ALA A 207 35.73 -14.87 -0.86
N LEU A 208 35.08 -13.88 -0.24
CA LEU A 208 33.62 -13.76 -0.18
C LEU A 208 33.09 -13.45 -1.59
N LYS A 209 32.41 -14.43 -2.20
CA LYS A 209 31.40 -14.16 -3.24
C LYS A 209 30.12 -13.72 -2.53
N SER A 210 29.52 -12.65 -3.05
CA SER A 210 28.19 -12.19 -2.67
C SER A 210 27.16 -13.21 -3.15
N ASP A 211 26.50 -13.92 -2.23
CA ASP A 211 25.42 -14.85 -2.57
C ASP A 211 24.11 -14.08 -2.70
N VAL A 212 23.70 -13.93 -3.96
CA VAL A 212 22.37 -13.51 -4.39
C VAL A 212 21.40 -14.65 -4.10
N TYR A 213 20.43 -14.42 -3.19
CA TYR A 213 19.31 -15.35 -3.03
C TYR A 213 18.34 -15.21 -4.20
N THR A 214 18.47 -16.10 -5.18
CA THR A 214 17.47 -16.29 -6.23
C THR A 214 16.42 -17.27 -5.73
N THR A 215 15.19 -16.83 -5.48
CA THR A 215 14.07 -17.72 -5.18
C THR A 215 13.45 -18.23 -6.48
N THR A 216 13.67 -19.50 -6.80
CA THR A 216 13.03 -20.18 -7.93
C THR A 216 11.59 -20.54 -7.55
N ILE A 217 10.59 -19.96 -8.23
CA ILE A 217 9.20 -20.43 -8.13
C ILE A 217 9.07 -21.66 -9.05
N GLY A 218 8.73 -22.80 -8.44
CA GLY A 218 8.49 -24.05 -9.15
C GLY A 218 7.33 -23.92 -10.13
N GLY A 219 7.63 -24.05 -11.42
CA GLY A 219 6.64 -24.24 -12.46
C GLY A 219 6.11 -25.67 -12.42
N SER A 220 4.80 -25.82 -12.30
CA SER A 220 4.09 -27.05 -12.64
C SER A 220 3.98 -27.13 -14.17
N GLU A 221 4.66 -28.11 -14.78
CA GLU A 221 4.46 -28.48 -16.18
C GLU A 221 3.04 -28.99 -16.40
N SER A 222 2.35 -28.43 -17.40
CA SER A 222 1.21 -29.07 -18.05
C SER A 222 1.69 -29.61 -19.39
N VAL A 223 1.73 -30.94 -19.50
CA VAL A 223 2.00 -31.66 -20.75
C VAL A 223 0.76 -31.55 -21.64
N VAL A 224 0.92 -30.96 -22.82
CA VAL A 224 -0.01 -31.10 -23.95
C VAL A 224 0.75 -31.80 -25.06
N THR A 225 0.43 -33.07 -25.29
CA THR A 225 0.90 -33.85 -26.43
C THR A 225 0.01 -33.54 -27.63
N THR A 226 0.63 -33.28 -28.78
CA THR A 226 0.02 -33.23 -30.12
C THR A 226 -0.55 -34.57 -30.57
#